data_AF-A0A9P0BM94-F1
#
_entry.id   AF-A0A9P0BM94-F1
#
_cell.length_a   1.000
_cell.length_b   1.000
_cell.length_c   1.000
_cell.angle_alpha   90.00
_cell.angle_beta   90.00
_cell.angle_gamma   90.00
#
_symmetry.space_group_name_H-M   'P 1'
#
loop_
_entity.id
_entity.type
_entity.pdbx_description
1 polymer ?
#
loop_
_entity_poly.entity_id
_entity_poly.type
_entity_poly.pdbx_seq_one_letter_code
_entity_poly.pdbx_strand_id
1 'polypeptide(L)'
;MMKPLVILSIVLVHSYGECEYDSRYIGWKVFRCDQITPEESEFNKLHGKEKPLNFTRLYWENFTGELDPNTLKVLPNLSTFELKNSNFSTIPDGFFEACQDLEDIELRNNNNLKTIEENAFKNLTKLRNLFIINNSILEDFYLEFVSHCDQMENLGLPSDVVLSMDIPQLKEWFPKLYSISIVIYVEMEDSEKIMKKIEDVINQTELKIYFRDLNDCCSFINSYPE
;
A
#
# COMPACT_ATOMS: atom_id res chain seq x y z
N MET A 1 -40.03 -2.15 50.10
CA MET A 1 -39.36 -0.94 49.59
C MET A 1 -38.06 -1.36 48.90
N MET A 2 -38.10 -1.56 47.58
CA MET A 2 -36.90 -1.83 46.77
C MET A 2 -36.26 -0.49 46.41
N LYS A 3 -34.98 -0.31 46.73
CA LYS A 3 -34.17 0.78 46.17
C LYS A 3 -33.83 0.41 44.73
N PRO A 4 -33.94 1.33 43.74
CA PRO A 4 -33.48 1.04 42.40
C PRO A 4 -31.95 0.93 42.42
N LEU A 5 -31.44 -0.17 41.89
CA LEU A 5 -30.04 -0.40 41.63
C LEU A 5 -29.68 0.42 40.38
N VAL A 6 -28.98 1.54 40.56
CA VAL A 6 -28.37 2.26 39.42
C VAL A 6 -27.20 1.40 38.96
N ILE A 7 -27.41 0.62 37.89
CA ILE A 7 -26.31 -0.02 37.17
C ILE A 7 -25.58 1.12 36.47
N LEU A 8 -24.48 1.58 37.06
CA LEU A 8 -23.51 2.40 36.34
C LEU A 8 -22.91 1.49 35.27
N SER A 9 -23.44 1.56 34.05
CA SER A 9 -22.76 1.02 32.89
C SER A 9 -21.45 1.80 32.78
N ILE A 10 -20.36 1.22 33.27
CA ILE A 10 -19.02 1.66 32.93
C ILE A 10 -18.91 1.38 31.44
N VAL A 11 -19.22 2.40 30.63
CA VAL A 11 -18.69 2.46 29.28
C VAL A 11 -17.19 2.53 29.50
N LEU A 12 -16.50 1.41 29.28
CA LEU A 12 -15.08 1.41 29.02
C LEU A 12 -14.92 2.30 27.79
N VAL A 13 -14.59 3.57 28.02
CA VAL A 13 -14.00 4.43 27.01
C VAL A 13 -12.74 3.67 26.60
N HIS A 14 -12.83 2.89 25.52
CA HIS A 14 -11.63 2.45 24.84
C HIS A 14 -10.89 3.75 24.51
N SER A 15 -9.63 3.85 24.91
CA SER A 15 -8.80 4.98 24.55
C SER A 15 -8.83 5.09 23.03
N TYR A 16 -9.52 6.11 22.53
CA TYR A 16 -9.47 6.46 21.13
C TYR A 16 -8.04 6.94 20.86
N GLY A 17 -7.35 6.32 19.90
CA GLY A 17 -6.07 6.80 19.39
C GLY A 17 -4.82 6.26 20.10
N GLU A 18 -4.65 4.94 20.17
CA GLU A 18 -3.38 4.35 20.60
C GLU A 18 -2.62 3.72 19.43
N CYS A 19 -1.30 3.93 19.41
CA CYS A 19 -0.36 3.25 18.55
C CYS A 19 0.49 2.29 19.37
N GLU A 20 0.42 0.99 19.07
CA GLU A 20 1.28 -0.03 19.66
C GLU A 20 2.50 -0.28 18.78
N TYR A 21 3.69 -0.27 19.38
CA TYR A 21 4.93 -0.65 18.71
C TYR A 21 5.26 -2.14 18.93
N ASP A 22 5.51 -2.85 17.84
CA ASP A 22 5.98 -4.24 17.87
C ASP A 22 7.49 -4.33 17.59
N SER A 23 8.25 -4.60 18.65
CA SER A 23 9.72 -4.68 18.59
C SER A 23 10.27 -6.02 18.10
N ARG A 24 9.41 -6.98 17.75
CA ARG A 24 9.85 -8.34 17.39
C ARG A 24 10.47 -8.44 15.99
N TYR A 25 10.19 -7.46 15.12
CA TYR A 25 10.67 -7.46 13.75
C TYR A 25 12.01 -6.74 13.64
N ILE A 26 13.08 -7.51 13.44
CA ILE A 26 14.44 -6.97 13.29
C ILE A 26 14.50 -6.11 12.02
N GLY A 27 14.95 -4.87 12.16
CA GLY A 27 15.11 -3.92 11.05
C GLY A 27 13.84 -3.19 10.61
N TRP A 28 12.68 -3.55 11.17
CA TRP A 28 11.40 -2.90 10.88
C TRP A 28 10.90 -2.12 12.09
N LYS A 29 10.26 -0.98 11.83
CA LYS A 29 9.44 -0.29 12.81
C LYS A 29 7.99 -0.63 12.55
N VAL A 30 7.41 -1.47 13.41
CA VAL A 30 6.06 -2.00 13.21
C VAL A 30 5.10 -1.29 14.14
N PHE A 31 4.06 -0.67 13.58
CA PHE A 31 3.01 -0.01 14.34
C PHE A 31 1.65 -0.64 14.07
N ARG A 32 0.82 -0.67 15.10
CA ARG A 32 -0.62 -0.94 15.01
C ARG A 32 -1.33 0.24 15.63
N CYS A 33 -2.07 1.01 14.84
CA CYS A 33 -2.74 2.20 15.34
C CYS A 33 -4.23 2.18 15.05
N ASP A 34 -5.03 2.58 16.02
CA ASP A 34 -6.48 2.68 15.88
C ASP A 34 -6.91 4.15 15.75
N GLN A 35 -7.60 4.47 14.66
CA GLN A 35 -8.16 5.77 14.25
C GLN A 35 -7.15 6.89 13.96
N ILE A 36 -5.92 6.82 14.47
CA ILE A 36 -4.90 7.87 14.30
C ILE A 36 -3.60 7.31 13.74
N THR A 37 -2.87 8.13 13.00
CA THR A 37 -1.48 7.83 12.63
C THR A 37 -0.52 8.03 13.82
N PRO A 38 0.65 7.36 13.85
CA PRO A 38 1.65 7.63 14.87
C PRO A 38 2.11 9.09 14.82
N GLU A 39 2.06 9.78 15.96
CA GLU A 39 2.64 11.12 16.09
C GLU A 39 4.18 11.05 16.17
N GLU A 40 4.84 12.20 15.95
CA GLU A 40 6.30 12.34 16.14
C GLU A 40 6.76 11.82 17.52
N SER A 41 5.95 12.06 18.55
CA SER A 41 6.21 11.61 19.91
C SER A 41 6.33 10.08 20.02
N GLU A 42 5.56 9.32 19.24
CA GLU A 42 5.63 7.86 19.19
C GLU A 42 6.90 7.38 18.49
N PHE A 43 7.27 7.99 17.36
CA PHE A 43 8.55 7.67 16.70
C PHE A 43 9.74 7.97 17.61
N ASN A 44 9.67 9.07 18.36
CA ASN A 44 10.69 9.45 19.33
C ASN A 44 10.81 8.49 20.52
N LYS A 45 9.78 7.71 20.87
CA LYS A 45 9.91 6.65 21.89
C LYS A 45 10.80 5.50 21.41
N LEU A 46 10.88 5.30 20.10
CA LEU A 46 11.69 4.23 19.49
C LEU A 46 13.16 4.60 19.34
N HIS A 47 13.49 5.88 19.50
CA HIS A 47 14.84 6.41 19.48
C HIS A 47 15.24 6.94 20.86
N GLY A 48 16.47 6.68 21.31
CA GLY A 48 17.02 7.48 22.42
C GLY A 48 17.02 8.95 21.99
N LYS A 49 16.48 9.83 22.85
CA LYS A 49 16.07 11.25 22.63
C LYS A 49 17.03 12.22 21.92
N GLU A 50 18.17 11.78 21.38
CA GLU A 50 19.27 12.63 20.94
C GLU A 50 19.82 12.33 19.53
N LYS A 51 19.15 11.47 18.74
CA LYS A 51 19.56 11.19 17.35
C LYS A 51 18.42 11.40 16.36
N PRO A 52 18.69 11.89 15.13
CA PRO A 52 17.67 11.98 14.09
C PRO A 52 17.06 10.60 13.81
N LEU A 53 15.75 10.57 13.57
CA LEU A 53 15.02 9.36 13.21
C LEU A 53 15.60 8.83 11.89
N ASN A 54 16.28 7.68 11.96
CA ASN A 54 16.89 7.04 10.80
C ASN A 54 16.20 5.71 10.50
N PHE A 55 14.87 5.74 10.43
CA PHE A 55 14.10 4.56 10.05
C PHE A 55 14.12 4.43 8.54
N THR A 56 14.64 3.32 8.07
CA THR A 56 14.61 2.97 6.65
C THR A 56 13.39 2.13 6.31
N ARG A 57 12.79 1.43 7.29
CA ARG A 57 11.64 0.55 7.08
C ARG A 57 10.55 0.76 8.11
N LEU A 58 9.37 1.09 7.63
CA LEU A 58 8.17 1.32 8.43
C LEU A 58 7.07 0.38 7.95
N TYR A 59 6.43 -0.32 8.88
CA TYR A 59 5.35 -1.24 8.60
C TYR A 59 4.17 -0.95 9.52
N TRP A 60 3.01 -0.72 8.96
CA TRP A 60 1.76 -0.54 9.69
C TRP A 60 0.84 -1.73 9.42
N GLU A 61 0.38 -2.38 10.49
CA GLU A 61 -0.53 -3.52 10.45
C GLU A 61 -1.81 -3.18 11.21
N ASN A 62 -2.97 -3.56 10.66
CA ASN A 62 -4.26 -3.31 11.30
C ASN A 62 -4.50 -1.82 11.61
N PHE A 63 -3.93 -0.91 10.81
CA PHE A 63 -4.18 0.51 10.92
C PHE A 63 -5.65 0.81 10.62
N THR A 64 -6.29 1.68 11.38
CA THR A 64 -7.62 2.19 11.07
C THR A 64 -7.61 3.71 11.14
N GLY A 65 -8.45 4.39 10.35
CA GLY A 65 -8.59 5.84 10.39
C GLY A 65 -8.06 6.56 9.15
N GLU A 66 -7.73 7.83 9.32
CA GLU A 66 -7.25 8.70 8.24
C GLU A 66 -5.74 8.86 8.30
N LEU A 67 -5.10 8.87 7.14
CA LEU A 67 -3.66 9.13 7.03
C LEU A 67 -3.40 10.64 7.15
N ASP A 68 -2.68 11.06 8.19
CA ASP A 68 -2.21 12.45 8.29
C ASP A 68 -1.00 12.68 7.36
N PRO A 69 -1.06 13.63 6.40
CA PRO A 69 0.05 13.97 5.50
C PRO A 69 1.34 14.41 6.21
N ASN A 70 1.28 14.76 7.50
CA ASN A 70 2.44 15.18 8.28
C ASN A 70 3.17 14.02 8.97
N THR A 71 2.55 12.84 9.07
CA THR A 71 3.11 11.71 9.82
C THR A 71 4.50 11.30 9.34
N LEU A 72 4.72 11.24 8.03
CA LEU A 72 5.99 10.76 7.45
C LEU A 72 7.06 11.87 7.31
N LYS A 73 6.72 13.14 7.60
CA LYS A 73 7.67 14.27 7.49
C LYS A 73 8.88 14.14 8.41
N VAL A 74 8.75 13.38 9.49
CA VAL A 74 9.82 13.15 10.46
C VAL A 74 10.73 11.97 10.10
N LEU A 75 10.46 11.28 8.97
CA LEU A 75 11.16 10.09 8.51
C LEU A 75 11.77 10.28 7.09
N PRO A 76 12.70 11.24 6.91
CA PRO A 76 13.21 11.56 5.57
C PRO A 76 14.04 10.45 4.91
N ASN A 77 14.59 9.53 5.70
CA ASN A 77 15.45 8.42 5.21
C ASN A 77 14.66 7.12 4.98
N LEU A 78 13.33 7.20 4.92
CA LEU A 78 12.49 6.01 4.74
C LEU A 78 12.69 5.46 3.32
N SER A 79 13.12 4.20 3.22
CA SER A 79 13.31 3.50 1.94
C SER A 79 12.20 2.50 1.65
N THR A 80 11.49 2.02 2.68
CA THR A 80 10.45 1.01 2.56
C THR A 80 9.25 1.36 3.46
N PHE A 81 8.06 1.42 2.87
CA PHE A 81 6.80 1.62 3.58
C PHE A 81 5.81 0.50 3.25
N GLU A 82 5.33 -0.19 4.28
CA GLU A 82 4.31 -1.23 4.14
C GLU A 82 3.09 -0.88 4.98
N LEU A 83 1.90 -1.02 4.39
CA LEU A 83 0.62 -0.85 5.06
C LEU A 83 -0.28 -2.03 4.70
N LYS A 84 -0.56 -2.90 5.70
CA LYS A 84 -1.23 -4.18 5.48
C LYS A 84 -2.42 -4.38 6.40
N ASN A 85 -3.45 -5.08 5.91
CA ASN A 85 -4.63 -5.49 6.68
C ASN A 85 -5.28 -4.29 7.39
N SER A 86 -5.29 -3.14 6.73
CA SER A 86 -5.66 -1.86 7.32
C SER A 86 -7.02 -1.39 6.79
N ASN A 87 -7.56 -0.34 7.40
CA ASN A 87 -8.87 0.22 7.12
C ASN A 87 -8.80 1.75 7.09
N PHE A 88 -8.40 2.27 5.93
CA PHE A 88 -8.34 3.70 5.61
C PHE A 88 -8.92 3.93 4.22
N SER A 89 -9.48 5.12 3.96
CA SER A 89 -10.18 5.39 2.70
C SER A 89 -9.31 6.00 1.60
N THR A 90 -8.27 6.74 1.98
CA THR A 90 -7.54 7.62 1.07
C THR A 90 -6.05 7.62 1.38
N ILE A 91 -5.20 7.57 0.34
CA ILE A 91 -3.82 8.06 0.44
C ILE A 91 -3.82 9.53 -0.02
N PRO A 92 -3.58 10.50 0.88
CA PRO A 92 -3.68 11.91 0.52
C PRO A 92 -2.45 12.42 -0.24
N ASP A 93 -2.63 13.54 -0.92
CA ASP A 93 -1.59 14.29 -1.62
C ASP A 93 -0.40 14.57 -0.68
N GLY A 94 0.81 14.33 -1.20
CA GLY A 94 2.04 14.61 -0.48
C GLY A 94 2.30 13.73 0.75
N PHE A 95 1.52 12.66 0.99
CA PHE A 95 1.76 11.75 2.12
C PHE A 95 3.20 11.22 2.16
N PHE A 96 3.80 10.96 0.99
CA PHE A 96 5.18 10.47 0.86
C PHE A 96 6.21 11.57 0.52
N GLU A 97 5.82 12.86 0.46
CA GLU A 97 6.65 13.94 -0.12
C GLU A 97 8.01 14.12 0.58
N ALA A 98 8.07 13.87 1.89
CA ALA A 98 9.30 13.98 2.66
C ALA A 98 10.24 12.77 2.53
N CYS A 99 9.75 11.64 1.98
CA CYS A 99 10.45 10.36 1.94
C CYS A 99 11.00 10.08 0.53
N GLN A 100 11.87 10.96 0.03
CA GLN A 100 12.41 10.90 -1.33
C GLN A 100 13.36 9.71 -1.58
N ASP A 101 13.75 9.00 -0.51
CA ASP A 101 14.56 7.79 -0.54
C ASP A 101 13.72 6.50 -0.68
N LEU A 102 12.38 6.60 -0.78
CA LEU A 102 11.50 5.44 -0.96
C LEU A 102 11.85 4.66 -2.24
N GLU A 103 12.19 3.39 -2.05
CA GLU A 103 12.39 2.39 -3.09
C GLU A 103 11.22 1.40 -3.15
N ASP A 104 10.57 1.15 -2.01
CA ASP A 104 9.53 0.13 -1.87
C ASP A 104 8.27 0.68 -1.18
N ILE A 105 7.12 0.52 -1.82
CA ILE A 105 5.80 0.79 -1.22
C ILE A 105 4.90 -0.42 -1.43
N GLU A 106 4.35 -0.95 -0.33
CA GLU A 106 3.31 -1.98 -0.38
C GLU A 106 2.04 -1.55 0.36
N LEU A 107 0.92 -1.52 -0.37
CA LEU A 107 -0.43 -1.28 0.14
C LEU A 107 -1.26 -2.54 -0.11
N ARG A 108 -1.47 -3.34 0.95
CA ARG A 108 -2.10 -4.66 0.82
C ARG A 108 -3.29 -4.88 1.72
N ASN A 109 -4.31 -5.56 1.19
CA ASN A 109 -5.46 -6.04 1.95
C ASN A 109 -6.21 -4.92 2.69
N ASN A 110 -6.58 -3.85 1.99
CA ASN A 110 -7.47 -2.83 2.53
C ASN A 110 -8.81 -2.85 1.80
N ASN A 111 -9.87 -3.18 2.53
CA ASN A 111 -11.22 -3.29 1.98
C ASN A 111 -11.94 -1.94 1.81
N ASN A 112 -11.33 -0.84 2.25
CA ASN A 112 -11.93 0.49 2.28
C ASN A 112 -11.14 1.56 1.52
N LEU A 113 -9.96 1.24 0.96
CA LEU A 113 -9.18 2.18 0.14
C LEU A 113 -9.90 2.46 -1.18
N LYS A 114 -10.42 3.68 -1.34
CA LYS A 114 -11.17 4.14 -2.52
C LYS A 114 -10.38 5.04 -3.44
N THR A 115 -9.50 5.85 -2.87
CA THR A 115 -8.82 6.91 -3.60
C THR A 115 -7.33 6.95 -3.24
N ILE A 116 -6.49 7.06 -4.26
CA ILE A 116 -5.13 7.52 -4.10
C ILE A 116 -5.05 8.85 -4.83
N GLU A 117 -4.77 9.94 -4.11
CA GLU A 117 -4.76 11.27 -4.72
C GLU A 117 -3.58 11.42 -5.72
N GLU A 118 -3.77 12.27 -6.72
CA GLU A 118 -2.89 12.41 -7.89
C GLU A 118 -1.42 12.65 -7.52
N ASN A 119 -1.17 13.43 -6.46
CA ASN A 119 0.18 13.78 -6.03
C ASN A 119 0.68 12.94 -4.85
N ALA A 120 0.02 11.83 -4.50
CA ALA A 120 0.45 10.95 -3.42
C ALA A 120 1.90 10.45 -3.62
N PHE A 121 2.28 10.08 -4.85
CA PHE A 121 3.60 9.56 -5.20
C PHE A 121 4.54 10.59 -5.84
N LYS A 122 4.23 11.87 -5.72
CA LYS A 122 5.01 12.94 -6.34
C LYS A 122 6.47 12.92 -5.89
N ASN A 123 7.40 13.09 -6.83
CA ASN A 123 8.85 13.16 -6.62
C ASN A 123 9.51 11.87 -6.09
N LEU A 124 8.82 10.72 -6.08
CA LEU A 124 9.42 9.43 -5.69
C LEU A 124 10.27 8.81 -6.81
N THR A 125 11.30 9.54 -7.26
CA THR A 125 12.13 9.15 -8.41
C THR A 125 13.04 7.94 -8.15
N LYS A 126 13.09 7.43 -6.91
CA LYS A 126 13.83 6.22 -6.55
C LYS A 126 12.95 4.99 -6.40
N LEU A 127 11.63 5.14 -6.59
CA LEU A 127 10.69 4.03 -6.40
C LEU A 127 10.96 2.92 -7.41
N ARG A 128 11.20 1.71 -6.90
CA ARG A 128 11.48 0.49 -7.67
C ARG A 128 10.33 -0.49 -7.59
N ASN A 129 9.65 -0.55 -6.44
CA ASN A 129 8.62 -1.52 -6.16
C ASN A 129 7.38 -0.83 -5.64
N LEU A 130 6.27 -0.96 -6.37
CA LEU A 130 4.97 -0.47 -5.94
C LEU A 130 3.94 -1.60 -6.04
N PHE A 131 3.41 -2.04 -4.90
CA PHE A 131 2.39 -3.09 -4.85
C PHE A 131 1.11 -2.54 -4.22
N ILE A 132 0.08 -2.31 -5.05
CA ILE A 132 -1.27 -1.94 -4.63
C ILE A 132 -2.15 -3.17 -4.86
N ILE A 133 -2.19 -4.08 -3.88
CA ILE A 133 -2.74 -5.42 -4.06
C ILE A 133 -3.88 -5.67 -3.06
N ASN A 134 -4.97 -6.29 -3.52
CA ASN A 134 -6.13 -6.59 -2.69
C ASN A 134 -6.71 -5.32 -2.02
N ASN A 135 -6.99 -4.32 -2.85
CA ASN A 135 -7.72 -3.10 -2.50
C ASN A 135 -8.93 -2.99 -3.45
N SER A 136 -9.92 -3.88 -3.26
CA SER A 136 -10.92 -4.21 -4.29
C SER A 136 -11.91 -3.10 -4.62
N ILE A 137 -11.94 -2.01 -3.85
CA ILE A 137 -12.84 -0.87 -4.08
C ILE A 137 -12.09 0.40 -4.50
N LEU A 138 -10.81 0.26 -4.87
CA LEU A 138 -10.01 1.39 -5.36
C LEU A 138 -10.54 1.79 -6.74
N GLU A 139 -11.16 2.96 -6.81
CA GLU A 139 -11.78 3.49 -8.04
C GLU A 139 -10.85 4.49 -8.73
N ASP A 140 -10.17 5.33 -7.94
CA ASP A 140 -9.36 6.45 -8.43
C ASP A 140 -7.85 6.15 -8.33
N PHE A 141 -7.35 5.28 -9.20
CA PHE A 141 -5.92 5.11 -9.40
C PHE A 141 -5.57 5.00 -10.88
N TYR A 142 -4.63 5.84 -11.31
CA TYR A 142 -4.18 5.96 -12.70
C TYR A 142 -2.66 5.82 -12.74
N LEU A 143 -2.12 5.11 -13.74
CA LEU A 143 -0.67 4.85 -13.85
C LEU A 143 0.14 6.13 -14.06
N GLU A 144 -0.50 7.17 -14.59
CA GLU A 144 0.02 8.53 -14.73
C GLU A 144 0.55 9.08 -13.40
N PHE A 145 -0.08 8.73 -12.27
CA PHE A 145 0.31 9.18 -10.93
C PHE A 145 1.72 8.74 -10.54
N VAL A 146 2.25 7.72 -11.21
CA VAL A 146 3.60 7.18 -11.01
C VAL A 146 4.45 7.23 -12.26
N SER A 147 4.01 7.92 -13.32
CA SER A 147 4.71 7.99 -14.62
C SER A 147 6.15 8.54 -14.56
N HIS A 148 6.48 9.33 -13.54
CA HIS A 148 7.83 9.87 -13.29
C HIS A 148 8.76 8.90 -12.55
N CYS A 149 8.28 7.74 -12.10
CA CYS A 149 9.06 6.75 -11.37
C CYS A 149 9.86 5.84 -12.33
N ASP A 150 10.83 6.41 -13.04
CA ASP A 150 11.61 5.73 -14.10
C ASP A 150 12.51 4.58 -13.61
N GLN A 151 12.69 4.44 -12.30
CA GLN A 151 13.41 3.34 -11.65
C GLN A 151 12.53 2.12 -11.36
N MET A 152 11.23 2.17 -11.67
CA MET A 152 10.27 1.10 -11.40
C MET A 152 10.73 -0.23 -12.02
N GLU A 153 10.82 -1.27 -11.19
CA GLU A 153 11.19 -2.63 -11.56
C GLU A 153 10.02 -3.59 -11.42
N ASN A 154 9.18 -3.42 -10.39
CA ASN A 154 8.07 -4.32 -10.12
C ASN A 154 6.80 -3.56 -9.75
N LEU A 155 5.71 -3.85 -10.46
CA LEU A 155 4.44 -3.15 -10.31
C LEU A 155 3.31 -4.14 -9.99
N GLY A 156 2.73 -4.01 -8.79
CA GLY A 156 1.55 -4.74 -8.36
C GLY A 156 0.30 -3.88 -8.51
N LEU A 157 -0.64 -4.31 -9.34
CA LEU A 157 -1.84 -3.54 -9.67
C LEU A 157 -3.13 -4.26 -9.30
N PRO A 158 -4.19 -3.50 -8.96
CA PRO A 158 -5.55 -4.01 -9.03
C PRO A 158 -5.88 -4.47 -10.46
N SER A 159 -6.72 -5.50 -10.58
CA SER A 159 -7.12 -6.07 -11.87
C SER A 159 -7.68 -5.04 -12.86
N ASP A 160 -8.44 -4.07 -12.36
CA ASP A 160 -9.20 -3.16 -13.22
C ASP A 160 -8.30 -2.12 -13.90
N VAL A 161 -7.17 -1.78 -13.25
CA VAL A 161 -6.12 -0.91 -13.81
C VAL A 161 -5.42 -1.59 -14.99
N VAL A 162 -5.35 -2.92 -15.00
CA VAL A 162 -4.74 -3.68 -16.10
C VAL A 162 -5.54 -3.49 -17.39
N LEU A 163 -6.87 -3.46 -17.30
CA LEU A 163 -7.75 -3.33 -18.47
C LEU A 163 -7.53 -2.03 -19.24
N SER A 164 -7.27 -0.92 -18.54
CA SER A 164 -7.06 0.41 -19.14
C SER A 164 -5.61 0.69 -19.56
N MET A 165 -4.66 -0.18 -19.23
CA MET A 165 -3.23 0.05 -19.47
C MET A 165 -2.87 0.16 -20.96
N ASP A 166 -2.17 1.22 -21.36
CA ASP A 166 -1.52 1.34 -22.66
C ASP A 166 -0.10 0.76 -22.57
N ILE A 167 0.16 -0.35 -23.28
CA ILE A 167 1.44 -1.09 -23.19
C ILE A 167 2.62 -0.27 -23.74
N PRO A 168 2.55 0.35 -24.95
CA PRO A 168 3.56 1.31 -25.38
C PRO A 168 3.87 2.39 -24.36
N GLN A 169 2.84 3.03 -23.79
CA GLN A 169 3.03 4.11 -22.82
C GLN A 169 3.67 3.61 -21.51
N LEU A 170 3.28 2.41 -21.04
CA LEU A 170 3.89 1.75 -19.89
C LEU A 170 5.41 1.62 -20.04
N LYS A 171 5.89 1.24 -21.24
CA LYS A 171 7.33 1.09 -21.51
C LYS A 171 8.07 2.43 -21.52
N GLU A 172 7.41 3.50 -21.95
CA GLU A 172 7.97 4.85 -21.93
C GLU A 172 8.15 5.34 -20.50
N TRP A 173 7.14 5.14 -19.65
CA TRP A 173 7.18 5.53 -18.24
C TRP A 173 8.13 4.66 -17.41
N PHE A 174 8.16 3.35 -17.66
CA PHE A 174 8.89 2.39 -16.82
C PHE A 174 9.90 1.58 -17.64
N PRO A 175 11.00 2.19 -18.11
CA PRO A 175 11.98 1.52 -18.96
C PRO A 175 12.75 0.40 -18.24
N LYS A 176 12.71 0.34 -16.90
CA LYS A 176 13.32 -0.71 -16.08
C LYS A 176 12.33 -1.78 -15.60
N LEU A 177 11.06 -1.68 -15.98
CA LEU A 177 10.03 -2.58 -15.51
C LEU A 177 10.38 -4.00 -15.94
N TYR A 178 10.33 -4.91 -14.98
CA TYR A 178 10.70 -6.30 -15.15
C TYR A 178 9.52 -7.22 -14.83
N SER A 179 8.67 -6.85 -13.87
CA SER A 179 7.49 -7.66 -13.54
C SER A 179 6.24 -6.84 -13.27
N ILE A 180 5.11 -7.45 -13.59
CA ILE A 180 3.78 -6.98 -13.18
C ILE A 180 3.13 -8.09 -12.36
N SER A 181 2.58 -7.73 -11.20
CA SER A 181 1.78 -8.60 -10.35
C SER A 181 0.32 -8.16 -10.38
N ILE A 182 -0.60 -9.08 -10.63
CA ILE A 182 -2.03 -8.80 -10.76
C ILE A 182 -2.79 -9.72 -9.80
N VAL A 183 -3.74 -9.18 -9.05
CA VAL A 183 -4.66 -10.03 -8.28
C VAL A 183 -6.07 -9.82 -8.79
N ILE A 184 -6.69 -10.91 -9.21
CA ILE A 184 -8.01 -10.91 -9.86
C ILE A 184 -9.08 -11.12 -8.80
N TYR A 185 -9.99 -10.14 -8.69
CA TYR A 185 -11.12 -10.12 -7.77
C TYR A 185 -12.41 -9.86 -8.55
N VAL A 186 -12.76 -10.70 -9.52
CA VAL A 186 -13.90 -10.40 -10.40
C VAL A 186 -14.79 -11.61 -10.65
N GLU A 187 -16.03 -11.31 -11.02
CA GLU A 187 -16.96 -12.28 -11.58
C GLU A 187 -16.39 -12.87 -12.90
N MET A 188 -16.86 -14.06 -13.29
CA MET A 188 -16.26 -14.83 -14.39
C MET A 188 -16.23 -14.11 -15.75
N GLU A 189 -17.03 -13.08 -15.99
CA GLU A 189 -17.07 -12.38 -17.29
C GLU A 189 -15.93 -11.36 -17.46
N ASP A 190 -15.53 -10.69 -16.39
CA ASP A 190 -14.42 -9.74 -16.44
C ASP A 190 -13.06 -10.43 -16.38
N SER A 191 -13.01 -11.66 -15.85
CA SER A 191 -11.79 -12.46 -15.87
C SER A 191 -11.32 -12.75 -17.30
N GLU A 192 -12.21 -13.03 -18.27
CA GLU A 192 -11.81 -13.24 -19.67
C GLU A 192 -11.16 -12.00 -20.29
N LYS A 193 -11.71 -10.80 -20.03
CA LYS A 193 -11.15 -9.53 -20.53
C LYS A 193 -9.76 -9.28 -19.93
N ILE A 194 -9.62 -9.51 -18.63
CA ILE A 194 -8.35 -9.37 -17.93
C ILE A 194 -7.33 -10.37 -18.48
N MET A 195 -7.72 -11.63 -18.65
CA MET A 195 -6.83 -12.66 -19.19
C MET A 195 -6.37 -12.34 -20.61
N LYS A 196 -7.27 -11.88 -21.48
CA LYS A 196 -6.89 -11.40 -22.82
C LYS A 196 -5.91 -10.23 -22.76
N LYS A 197 -6.14 -9.28 -21.86
CA LYS A 197 -5.23 -8.14 -21.67
C LYS A 197 -3.86 -8.59 -21.15
N ILE A 198 -3.81 -9.58 -20.25
CA ILE A 198 -2.58 -10.20 -19.78
C ILE A 198 -1.85 -10.87 -20.94
N GLU A 199 -2.55 -11.62 -21.81
CA GLU A 199 -1.95 -12.21 -23.02
C GLU A 199 -1.37 -11.14 -23.95
N ASP A 200 -2.05 -10.01 -24.14
CA ASP A 200 -1.54 -8.89 -24.92
C ASP A 200 -0.24 -8.33 -24.31
N VAL A 201 -0.16 -8.18 -22.99
CA VAL A 201 1.06 -7.77 -22.28
C VAL A 201 2.18 -8.78 -22.49
N ILE A 202 1.91 -10.07 -22.32
CA ILE A 202 2.89 -11.16 -22.52
C ILE A 202 3.42 -11.18 -23.96
N ASN A 203 2.54 -11.01 -24.95
CA ASN A 203 2.93 -11.07 -26.36
C ASN A 203 3.69 -9.83 -26.84
N GLN A 204 3.52 -8.69 -26.17
CA GLN A 204 4.12 -7.42 -26.56
C GLN A 204 5.33 -7.02 -25.71
N THR A 205 5.63 -7.76 -24.63
CA THR A 205 6.67 -7.40 -23.66
C THR A 205 7.46 -8.63 -23.22
N GLU A 206 8.63 -8.42 -22.60
CA GLU A 206 9.40 -9.47 -21.92
C GLU A 206 9.13 -9.49 -20.40
N LEU A 207 8.03 -8.85 -19.97
CA LEU A 207 7.70 -8.70 -18.56
C LEU A 207 7.29 -10.05 -17.96
N LYS A 208 7.75 -10.31 -16.74
CA LYS A 208 7.23 -11.40 -15.93
C LYS A 208 5.85 -11.03 -15.39
N ILE A 209 4.84 -11.82 -15.72
CA ILE A 209 3.49 -11.62 -15.21
C ILE A 209 3.21 -12.65 -14.13
N TYR A 210 3.01 -12.14 -12.91
CA TYR A 210 2.52 -12.90 -11.77
C TYR A 210 1.04 -12.58 -11.62
N PHE A 211 0.18 -13.58 -11.60
CA PHE A 211 -1.20 -13.33 -11.22
C PHE A 211 -1.75 -14.42 -10.32
N ARG A 212 -2.73 -14.02 -9.52
CA ARG A 212 -3.51 -14.92 -8.68
C ARG A 212 -4.98 -14.70 -8.97
N ASP A 213 -5.64 -15.75 -9.44
CA ASP A 213 -7.10 -15.84 -9.41
C ASP A 213 -7.51 -16.39 -8.05
N LEU A 214 -8.38 -15.68 -7.35
CA LEU A 214 -8.86 -16.08 -6.03
C LEU A 214 -10.15 -16.90 -6.08
N ASN A 215 -10.79 -16.97 -7.25
CA ASN A 215 -11.92 -17.87 -7.49
C ASN A 215 -11.45 -19.29 -7.85
N ASP A 216 -10.20 -19.43 -8.29
CA ASP A 216 -9.58 -20.72 -8.58
C ASP A 216 -8.45 -20.97 -7.58
N CYS A 217 -8.73 -21.78 -6.54
CA CYS A 217 -7.78 -22.15 -5.48
C CYS A 217 -6.47 -22.79 -5.99
N CYS A 218 -6.35 -23.06 -7.30
CA CYS A 218 -5.25 -23.82 -7.90
C CYS A 218 -4.46 -23.09 -8.99
N SER A 219 -4.81 -21.87 -9.41
CA SER A 219 -4.13 -21.17 -10.51
C SER A 219 -2.96 -20.31 -10.02
N PHE A 220 -1.89 -20.98 -9.57
CA PHE A 220 -0.56 -20.40 -9.67
C PHE A 220 -0.07 -20.58 -11.11
N ILE A 221 -0.39 -19.66 -12.00
CA ILE A 221 0.35 -19.56 -13.26
C ILE A 221 1.63 -18.78 -12.95
N ASN A 222 2.64 -19.50 -12.46
CA ASN A 222 4.02 -19.07 -12.65
C ASN A 222 4.25 -19.08 -14.16
N SER A 223 4.22 -17.92 -14.82
CA SER A 223 4.90 -17.81 -16.10
C SER A 223 6.40 -17.89 -15.80
N TYR A 224 6.94 -19.11 -15.95
CA TYR A 224 8.35 -19.40 -15.82
C TYR A 224 9.18 -18.49 -16.73
N PRO A 225 10.38 -18.14 -16.28
CA PRO A 225 11.53 -18.63 -17.01
C PRO A 225 12.42 -19.45 -16.08
N GLU A 226 12.99 -20.52 -16.65
CA GLU A 226 14.16 -21.21 -16.09
C GLU A 226 15.29 -20.23 -15.72
#